data_AF-A0A3M2CTS4-F1
#
_entry.id   AF-A0A3M2CTS4-F1
#
_cell.length_a   1.000
_cell.length_b   1.000
_cell.length_c   1.000
_cell.angle_alpha   90.00
_cell.angle_beta   90.00
_cell.angle_gamma   90.00
#
_symmetry.space_group_name_H-M   'P 1'
#
loop_
_entity.id
_entity.type
_entity.pdbx_description
1 polymer ?
#
loop_
_entity_poly.entity_id
_entity_poly.type
_entity_poly.pdbx_seq_one_letter_code
_entity_poly.pdbx_strand_id
1 'polypeptide(L)'
;MLTQALAIARNTFVESLRQPIYFILILAGLLLQSFNLLLSAYSMGYSDSSEVSKDDKLLLDMGLATVFVLATILAALTSTAVLSREIDRKTALTVISKPVGRPVFVIGKYLGTAGAVVLATYLQILFLLLAIRHGVMMRATDTFDPVVIGAIGASMALAIGVAAWGNYFYGWVFSSTAVYILTPALTAGLVLALALDRNAAGQIIPITESFKPQVTLAASALLLAAPVLAAIALAASTRLGQVMTITLCAGVFLLGLLSNYFFGRHAYQNQPIATITEAEPVTDRDGDFRDPGDTWRLTLDGPTAILLSPGDRLYYGPTPDGLALIPPTQASFEGDLDDPATWARPRPSPNVIVRQVEPVEEDIHRLRILNAGGVRAERPPAAGQFLFATETRVNWPARAAWSVVPNLQFFWLVDAVTQAHSIPARYVGLVALYSAVQVAGLVALAVILFQKREVG
;
A
#
# COMPACT_ATOMS: atom_id res chain seq x y z
N MET A 1 -15.37 3.58 -30.37
CA MET A 1 -14.84 2.64 -29.35
C MET A 1 -14.88 3.21 -27.94
N LEU A 2 -14.24 4.37 -27.66
CA LEU A 2 -14.24 4.95 -26.30
C LEU A 2 -15.64 5.29 -25.77
N THR A 3 -16.48 5.91 -26.61
CA THR A 3 -17.89 6.23 -26.27
C THR A 3 -18.72 4.99 -25.96
N GLN A 4 -18.51 3.89 -26.70
CA GLN A 4 -19.17 2.61 -26.47
C GLN A 4 -18.70 1.98 -25.14
N ALA A 5 -17.39 1.97 -24.88
CA ALA A 5 -16.84 1.47 -23.62
C ALA A 5 -17.40 2.25 -22.41
N LEU A 6 -17.46 3.58 -22.52
CA LEU A 6 -17.97 4.44 -21.45
C LEU A 6 -19.48 4.26 -21.23
N ALA A 7 -20.27 4.03 -22.28
CA ALA A 7 -21.69 3.71 -22.16
C ALA A 7 -21.90 2.37 -21.44
N ILE A 8 -21.12 1.34 -21.80
CA ILE A 8 -21.15 0.03 -21.12
C ILE A 8 -20.70 0.18 -19.65
N ALA A 9 -19.65 0.97 -19.40
CA ALA A 9 -19.14 1.24 -18.06
C ALA A 9 -20.18 1.93 -17.19
N ARG A 10 -20.83 2.99 -17.68
CA ARG A 10 -21.89 3.69 -16.95
C ARG A 10 -23.06 2.78 -16.60
N ASN A 11 -23.51 1.98 -17.56
CA ASN A 11 -24.60 1.04 -17.30
C ASN A 11 -24.19 -0.01 -16.26
N THR A 12 -22.98 -0.56 -16.39
CA THR A 12 -22.42 -1.55 -15.46
C THR A 12 -22.24 -1.00 -14.05
N PHE A 13 -21.78 0.25 -13.94
CA PHE A 13 -21.64 0.94 -12.66
C PHE A 13 -23.00 1.09 -11.98
N VAL A 14 -23.99 1.65 -12.68
CA VAL A 14 -25.35 1.82 -12.13
C VAL A 14 -25.96 0.47 -11.76
N GLU A 15 -25.78 -0.55 -12.60
CA GLU A 15 -26.24 -1.91 -12.31
C GLU A 15 -25.59 -2.47 -11.05
N SER A 16 -24.28 -2.28 -10.86
CA SER A 16 -23.56 -2.74 -9.67
C SER A 16 -24.07 -2.07 -8.40
N LEU A 17 -24.32 -0.75 -8.43
CA LEU A 17 -24.86 0.01 -7.29
C LEU A 17 -26.31 -0.37 -6.93
N ARG A 18 -27.07 -0.86 -7.91
CA ARG A 18 -28.47 -1.30 -7.72
C ARG A 18 -28.57 -2.68 -7.06
N GLN A 19 -27.51 -3.48 -7.09
CA GLN A 19 -27.51 -4.81 -6.49
C GLN A 19 -27.59 -4.70 -4.96
N PRO A 20 -28.57 -5.37 -4.30
CA PRO A 20 -28.71 -5.29 -2.84
C PRO A 20 -27.45 -5.69 -2.07
N ILE A 21 -26.68 -6.66 -2.59
CA ILE A 21 -25.44 -7.13 -1.97
C ILE A 21 -24.38 -6.03 -1.86
N TYR A 22 -24.36 -5.08 -2.79
CA TYR A 22 -23.43 -3.94 -2.76
C TYR A 22 -23.70 -3.06 -1.53
N PHE A 23 -24.97 -2.69 -1.33
CA PHE A 23 -25.38 -1.89 -0.17
C PHE A 23 -25.21 -2.65 1.15
N ILE A 24 -25.56 -3.94 1.18
CA ILE A 24 -25.37 -4.79 2.37
C ILE A 24 -23.90 -4.83 2.79
N LEU A 25 -22.96 -4.98 1.85
CA LEU A 25 -21.53 -4.98 2.16
C LEU A 25 -21.02 -3.62 2.67
N ILE A 26 -21.58 -2.51 2.18
CA ILE A 26 -21.26 -1.18 2.73
C ILE A 26 -21.72 -1.06 4.18
N LEU A 27 -22.96 -1.48 4.48
CA LEU A 27 -23.48 -1.48 5.85
C LEU A 27 -22.72 -2.46 6.76
N ALA A 28 -22.36 -3.64 6.26
CA ALA A 28 -21.53 -4.58 6.99
C ALA A 28 -20.17 -3.98 7.34
N GLY A 29 -19.56 -3.20 6.43
CA GLY A 29 -18.32 -2.48 6.72
C GLY A 29 -18.45 -1.42 7.80
N LEU A 30 -19.54 -0.65 7.79
CA LEU A 30 -19.82 0.29 8.87
C LEU A 30 -19.93 -0.43 10.21
N LEU A 31 -20.69 -1.52 10.26
CA LEU A 31 -20.88 -2.32 11.46
C LEU A 31 -19.57 -2.94 11.94
N LEU A 32 -18.78 -3.54 11.06
CA LEU A 32 -17.48 -4.13 11.40
C LEU A 32 -16.47 -3.07 11.87
N GLN A 33 -16.47 -1.88 11.28
CA GLN A 33 -15.62 -0.78 11.77
C GLN A 33 -16.06 -0.26 13.15
N SER A 34 -17.37 -0.23 13.44
CA SER A 34 -17.84 0.04 14.81
C SER A 34 -17.36 -1.04 15.80
N PHE A 35 -17.32 -2.32 15.38
CA PHE A 35 -16.70 -3.38 16.18
C PHE A 35 -15.20 -3.19 16.34
N ASN A 36 -14.47 -2.73 15.32
CA ASN A 36 -13.04 -2.42 15.45
C ASN A 36 -12.79 -1.37 16.53
N LEU A 37 -13.65 -0.34 16.63
CA LEU A 37 -13.57 0.67 17.69
C LEU A 37 -13.70 0.05 19.10
N LEU A 38 -14.62 -0.90 19.26
CA LEU A 38 -14.83 -1.63 20.51
C LEU A 38 -13.66 -2.56 20.86
N LEU A 39 -13.11 -3.26 19.86
CA LEU A 39 -12.00 -4.19 20.05
C LEU A 39 -10.68 -3.47 20.33
N SER A 40 -10.45 -2.33 19.68
CA SER A 40 -9.21 -1.58 19.81
C SER A 40 -8.99 -1.01 21.21
N ALA A 41 -10.07 -0.78 21.97
CA ALA A 41 -10.03 -0.30 23.35
C ALA A 41 -9.33 -1.27 24.33
N TYR A 42 -9.13 -2.53 23.94
CA TYR A 42 -8.47 -3.53 24.78
C TYR A 42 -6.97 -3.66 24.50
N SER A 43 -6.40 -2.86 23.59
CA SER A 43 -5.02 -3.03 23.11
C SER A 43 -3.93 -2.53 24.07
N MET A 44 -4.25 -1.65 25.02
CA MET A 44 -3.30 -1.06 25.99
C MET A 44 -1.95 -0.64 25.35
N GLY A 45 -1.97 0.20 24.31
CA GLY A 45 -0.78 0.62 23.58
C GLY A 45 0.05 1.70 24.31
N TYR A 46 1.38 1.54 24.37
CA TYR A 46 2.29 2.39 25.16
C TYR A 46 3.12 3.43 24.36
N SER A 47 3.01 3.51 23.03
CA SER A 47 3.92 4.37 22.21
C SER A 47 3.26 5.65 21.66
N ASP A 48 3.92 6.79 21.87
CA ASP A 48 3.42 8.16 21.57
C ASP A 48 4.12 8.87 20.39
N SER A 49 4.96 8.16 19.61
CA SER A 49 5.88 8.80 18.64
C SER A 49 5.30 9.10 17.24
N SER A 50 4.02 8.83 16.96
CA SER A 50 3.43 8.95 15.61
C SER A 50 2.16 9.79 15.53
N GLU A 51 1.75 10.17 14.31
CA GLU A 51 0.51 10.92 14.00
C GLU A 51 -0.78 10.24 14.54
N VAL A 52 -0.70 8.94 14.81
CA VAL A 52 -1.74 8.12 15.42
C VAL A 52 -1.35 7.82 16.87
N SER A 53 -2.24 8.17 17.80
CA SER A 53 -2.08 7.98 19.25
C SER A 53 -2.24 6.50 19.62
N LYS A 54 -1.49 6.03 20.62
CA LYS A 54 -1.59 4.73 21.33
C LYS A 54 -2.50 3.66 20.69
N ASP A 55 -3.75 3.59 21.13
CA ASP A 55 -4.72 2.56 20.74
C ASP A 55 -5.33 2.80 19.36
N ASP A 56 -5.29 4.03 18.84
CA ASP A 56 -5.77 4.35 17.49
C ASP A 56 -4.89 3.66 16.42
N LYS A 57 -3.67 3.19 16.78
CA LYS A 57 -2.81 2.42 15.87
C LYS A 57 -3.44 1.09 15.49
N LEU A 58 -3.97 0.37 16.48
CA LEU A 58 -4.67 -0.90 16.24
C LEU A 58 -5.99 -0.64 15.49
N LEU A 59 -6.70 0.45 15.83
CA LEU A 59 -7.90 0.85 15.11
C LEU A 59 -7.63 1.11 13.63
N LEU A 60 -6.53 1.82 13.31
CA LEU A 60 -6.11 2.06 11.94
C LEU A 60 -5.78 0.75 11.21
N ASP A 61 -5.00 -0.12 11.83
CA ASP A 61 -4.59 -1.42 11.25
C ASP A 61 -5.80 -2.33 10.96
N MET A 62 -6.62 -2.57 11.98
CA MET A 62 -7.86 -3.36 11.85
C MET A 62 -8.86 -2.69 10.90
N GLY A 63 -8.94 -1.37 10.92
CA GLY A 63 -9.79 -0.57 10.03
C GLY A 63 -9.42 -0.78 8.57
N LEU A 64 -8.15 -0.61 8.22
CA LEU A 64 -7.63 -0.85 6.87
C LEU A 64 -7.77 -2.31 6.46
N ALA A 65 -7.58 -3.27 7.38
CA ALA A 65 -7.84 -4.69 7.15
C ALA A 65 -9.29 -4.91 6.70
N THR A 66 -10.24 -4.39 7.48
CA THR A 66 -11.68 -4.51 7.20
C THR A 66 -12.03 -3.90 5.85
N VAL A 67 -11.53 -2.70 5.54
CA VAL A 67 -11.76 -2.07 4.23
C VAL A 67 -11.23 -2.93 3.09
N PHE A 68 -10.01 -3.48 3.24
CA PHE A 68 -9.35 -4.21 2.16
C PHE A 68 -10.00 -5.59 1.89
N VAL A 69 -10.38 -6.30 2.96
CA VAL A 69 -11.13 -7.56 2.86
C VAL A 69 -12.50 -7.35 2.23
N LEU A 70 -13.25 -6.33 2.67
CA LEU A 70 -14.57 -6.03 2.10
C LEU A 70 -14.47 -5.59 0.64
N ALA A 71 -13.45 -4.80 0.27
CA ALA A 71 -13.20 -4.44 -1.12
C ALA A 71 -12.96 -5.69 -1.99
N THR A 72 -12.22 -6.67 -1.48
CA THR A 72 -11.94 -7.94 -2.18
C THR A 72 -13.22 -8.76 -2.39
N ILE A 73 -14.02 -8.93 -1.33
CA ILE A 73 -15.29 -9.66 -1.40
C ILE A 73 -16.27 -8.96 -2.35
N LEU A 74 -16.37 -7.63 -2.24
CA LEU A 74 -17.24 -6.82 -3.10
C LEU A 74 -16.80 -6.91 -4.57
N ALA A 75 -15.51 -6.82 -4.86
CA ALA A 75 -14.97 -6.96 -6.20
C ALA A 75 -15.33 -8.32 -6.81
N ALA A 76 -15.18 -9.42 -6.05
CA ALA A 76 -15.53 -10.76 -6.51
C ALA A 76 -17.03 -10.90 -6.81
N LEU A 77 -17.90 -10.42 -5.91
CA LEU A 77 -19.35 -10.54 -6.06
C LEU A 77 -19.91 -9.66 -7.18
N THR A 78 -19.49 -8.40 -7.25
CA THR A 78 -19.94 -7.46 -8.30
C THR A 78 -19.45 -7.88 -9.67
N SER A 79 -18.19 -8.28 -9.81
CA SER A 79 -17.63 -8.81 -11.06
C SER A 79 -18.40 -10.04 -11.57
N THR A 80 -18.68 -10.99 -10.67
CA THR A 80 -19.44 -12.19 -11.03
C THR A 80 -20.84 -11.81 -11.52
N ALA A 81 -21.52 -10.92 -10.80
CA ALA A 81 -22.87 -10.51 -11.14
C ALA A 81 -22.95 -9.77 -12.49
N VAL A 82 -21.92 -9.00 -12.80
CA VAL A 82 -21.83 -8.19 -14.03
C VAL A 82 -21.40 -8.99 -15.25
N LEU A 83 -20.56 -10.01 -15.08
CA LEU A 83 -19.97 -10.75 -16.20
C LEU A 83 -20.39 -12.23 -16.22
N SER A 84 -20.06 -13.00 -15.18
CA SER A 84 -20.37 -14.45 -15.15
C SER A 84 -21.85 -14.71 -15.33
N ARG A 85 -22.73 -14.01 -14.60
CA ARG A 85 -24.18 -14.21 -14.72
C ARG A 85 -24.72 -13.84 -16.10
N GLU A 86 -24.14 -12.86 -16.78
CA GLU A 86 -24.54 -12.49 -18.15
C GLU A 86 -24.10 -13.52 -19.18
N ILE A 87 -22.96 -14.17 -18.95
CA ILE A 87 -22.49 -15.29 -19.78
C ILE A 87 -23.42 -16.48 -19.58
N ASP A 88 -23.70 -16.86 -18.34
CA ASP A 88 -24.52 -18.03 -18.02
C ASP A 88 -25.98 -17.87 -18.51
N ARG A 89 -26.53 -16.65 -18.43
CA ARG A 89 -27.87 -16.32 -18.94
C ARG A 89 -27.93 -16.03 -20.43
N LYS A 90 -26.80 -16.15 -21.15
CA LYS A 90 -26.69 -15.86 -22.59
C LYS A 90 -27.09 -14.43 -22.98
N THR A 91 -27.16 -13.50 -22.03
CA THR A 91 -27.48 -12.09 -22.30
C THR A 91 -26.28 -11.33 -22.84
N ALA A 92 -25.05 -11.79 -22.54
CA ALA A 92 -23.82 -11.21 -23.09
C ALA A 92 -23.78 -11.24 -24.63
N LEU A 93 -24.33 -12.29 -25.24
CA LEU A 93 -24.44 -12.42 -26.70
C LEU A 93 -25.22 -11.25 -27.32
N THR A 94 -26.31 -10.80 -26.69
CA THR A 94 -27.16 -9.74 -27.25
C THR A 94 -26.43 -8.41 -27.41
N VAL A 95 -25.43 -8.14 -26.56
CA VAL A 95 -24.61 -6.93 -26.62
C VAL A 95 -23.51 -7.07 -27.66
N ILE A 96 -22.93 -8.28 -27.79
CA ILE A 96 -21.86 -8.59 -28.75
C ILE A 96 -22.39 -8.73 -30.18
N SER A 97 -23.68 -9.04 -30.37
CA SER A 97 -24.34 -9.06 -31.68
C SER A 97 -24.50 -7.67 -32.31
N LYS A 98 -24.35 -6.60 -31.52
CA LYS A 98 -24.19 -5.23 -32.02
C LYS A 98 -22.73 -5.01 -32.45
N PRO A 99 -22.38 -3.98 -33.24
CA PRO A 99 -20.99 -3.72 -33.66
C PRO A 99 -20.10 -3.22 -32.50
N VAL A 100 -19.93 -4.05 -31.46
CA VAL A 100 -19.14 -3.84 -30.26
C VAL A 100 -18.17 -5.01 -30.12
N GLY A 101 -16.87 -4.75 -30.26
CA GLY A 101 -15.86 -5.80 -30.11
C GLY A 101 -15.80 -6.37 -28.69
N ARG A 102 -15.44 -7.65 -28.57
CA ARG A 102 -15.23 -8.33 -27.28
C ARG A 102 -14.30 -7.58 -26.31
N PRO A 103 -13.17 -6.97 -26.76
CA PRO A 103 -12.31 -6.19 -25.86
C PRO A 103 -13.02 -4.95 -25.28
N VAL A 104 -13.80 -4.24 -26.11
CA VAL A 104 -14.55 -3.04 -25.69
C VAL A 104 -15.61 -3.40 -24.64
N PHE A 105 -16.25 -4.56 -24.80
CA PHE A 105 -17.20 -5.09 -23.83
C PHE A 105 -16.53 -5.34 -22.47
N VAL A 106 -15.43 -6.11 -22.43
CA VAL A 106 -14.73 -6.44 -21.18
C VAL A 106 -14.14 -5.19 -20.51
N ILE A 107 -13.52 -4.29 -21.27
CA ILE A 107 -12.98 -3.02 -20.73
C ILE A 107 -14.11 -2.15 -20.16
N GLY A 108 -15.25 -2.07 -20.84
CA GLY A 108 -16.42 -1.34 -20.32
C GLY A 108 -16.94 -1.94 -19.01
N LYS A 109 -17.07 -3.28 -18.95
CA LYS A 109 -17.48 -3.98 -17.71
C LYS A 109 -16.48 -3.72 -16.57
N TYR A 110 -15.19 -3.82 -16.87
CA TYR A 110 -14.11 -3.52 -15.92
C TYR A 110 -14.25 -2.11 -15.34
N LEU A 111 -14.32 -1.08 -16.17
CA LEU A 111 -14.38 0.31 -15.71
C LEU A 111 -15.61 0.59 -14.84
N GLY A 112 -16.76 0.00 -15.18
CA GLY A 112 -17.97 0.11 -14.37
C GLY A 112 -17.86 -0.59 -13.01
N THR A 113 -17.34 -1.82 -12.99
CA THR A 113 -17.13 -2.57 -11.75
C THR A 113 -16.05 -1.94 -10.87
N ALA A 114 -14.91 -1.53 -11.45
CA ALA A 114 -13.83 -0.85 -10.75
C ALA A 114 -14.32 0.46 -10.12
N GLY A 115 -15.12 1.27 -10.85
CA GLY A 115 -15.73 2.47 -10.30
C GLY A 115 -16.65 2.17 -9.11
N ALA A 116 -17.43 1.09 -9.16
CA ALA A 116 -18.29 0.69 -8.06
C ALA A 116 -17.47 0.26 -6.83
N VAL A 117 -16.43 -0.57 -7.01
CA VAL A 117 -15.55 -0.97 -5.90
C VAL A 117 -14.83 0.23 -5.30
N VAL A 118 -14.28 1.14 -6.12
CA VAL A 118 -13.63 2.37 -5.66
C VAL A 118 -14.58 3.24 -4.85
N LEU A 119 -15.84 3.42 -5.29
CA LEU A 119 -16.83 4.19 -4.56
C LEU A 119 -17.17 3.56 -3.19
N ALA A 120 -17.33 2.24 -3.13
CA ALA A 120 -17.54 1.55 -1.87
C ALA A 120 -16.32 1.67 -0.93
N THR A 121 -15.11 1.46 -1.46
CA THR A 121 -13.86 1.63 -0.70
C THR A 121 -13.71 3.06 -0.19
N TYR A 122 -14.07 4.07 -0.99
CA TYR A 122 -14.10 5.47 -0.58
C TYR A 122 -15.05 5.71 0.59
N LEU A 123 -16.28 5.21 0.52
CA LEU A 123 -17.24 5.28 1.63
C LEU A 123 -16.69 4.62 2.91
N GLN A 124 -16.06 3.45 2.80
CA GLN A 124 -15.46 2.76 3.94
C GLN A 124 -14.27 3.53 4.52
N ILE A 125 -13.48 4.21 3.69
CA ILE A 125 -12.38 5.09 4.15
C ILE A 125 -12.94 6.31 4.88
N LEU A 126 -14.01 6.94 4.39
CA LEU A 126 -14.64 8.06 5.09
C LEU A 126 -15.10 7.67 6.50
N PHE A 127 -15.72 6.50 6.63
CA PHE A 127 -16.10 5.95 7.94
C PHE A 127 -14.88 5.68 8.83
N LEU A 128 -13.81 5.10 8.28
CA LEU A 128 -12.57 4.86 9.03
C LEU A 128 -11.94 6.17 9.53
N LEU A 129 -11.88 7.21 8.69
CA LEU A 129 -11.33 8.51 9.07
C LEU A 129 -12.18 9.19 10.16
N LEU A 130 -13.50 9.08 10.07
CA LEU A 130 -14.41 9.53 11.13
C LEU A 130 -14.22 8.72 12.43
N ALA A 131 -14.00 7.40 12.34
CA ALA A 131 -13.73 6.55 13.49
C ALA A 131 -12.40 6.90 14.17
N ILE A 132 -11.34 7.14 13.40
CA ILE A 132 -10.04 7.61 13.92
C ILE A 132 -10.17 8.99 14.55
N ARG A 133 -11.01 9.87 13.98
CA ARG A 133 -11.29 11.17 14.58
C ARG A 133 -12.03 11.04 15.91
N HIS A 134 -13.03 10.16 16.00
CA HIS A 134 -13.72 9.88 17.26
C HIS A 134 -12.74 9.35 18.32
N GLY A 135 -11.78 8.52 17.89
CA GLY A 135 -10.76 7.94 18.75
C GLY A 135 -11.31 6.81 19.63
N VAL A 136 -10.41 5.96 20.09
CA VAL A 136 -10.73 4.86 21.01
C VAL A 136 -10.92 5.38 22.44
N MET A 137 -12.02 4.96 23.09
CA MET A 137 -12.32 5.34 24.48
C MET A 137 -11.65 4.36 25.44
N MET A 138 -10.67 4.82 26.22
CA MET A 138 -9.90 3.97 27.14
C MET A 138 -10.27 4.21 28.60
N ARG A 139 -10.61 5.45 28.95
CA ARG A 139 -10.90 5.87 30.32
C ARG A 139 -12.39 6.14 30.48
N ALA A 140 -12.93 5.87 31.66
CA ALA A 140 -14.31 6.23 32.00
C ALA A 140 -14.57 7.75 31.97
N THR A 141 -13.53 8.57 31.90
CA THR A 141 -13.59 10.02 31.74
C THR A 141 -13.64 10.49 30.29
N ASP A 142 -13.37 9.60 29.32
CA ASP A 142 -13.33 9.98 27.91
C ASP A 142 -14.76 10.23 27.41
N THR A 143 -14.98 11.38 26.78
CA THR A 143 -16.29 11.78 26.27
C THR A 143 -16.43 11.41 24.80
N PHE A 144 -17.60 10.89 24.42
CA PHE A 144 -17.95 10.65 23.02
C PHE A 144 -17.84 11.94 22.20
N ASP A 145 -17.27 11.88 21.00
CA ASP A 145 -17.27 13.00 20.05
C ASP A 145 -18.68 13.12 19.43
N PRO A 146 -19.49 14.10 19.86
CA PRO A 146 -20.88 14.22 19.40
C PRO A 146 -20.94 14.69 17.94
N VAL A 147 -19.90 15.37 17.45
CA VAL A 147 -19.84 15.86 16.06
C VAL A 147 -19.71 14.68 15.11
N VAL A 148 -18.85 13.71 15.42
CA VAL A 148 -18.70 12.51 14.58
C VAL A 148 -19.95 11.65 14.59
N ILE A 149 -20.50 11.38 15.78
CA ILE A 149 -21.73 10.58 15.91
C ILE A 149 -22.90 11.28 15.19
N GLY A 150 -23.03 12.59 15.36
CA GLY A 150 -24.01 13.41 14.67
C GLY A 150 -23.84 13.40 13.15
N ALA A 151 -22.61 13.53 12.65
CA ALA A 151 -22.31 13.51 11.22
C ALA A 151 -22.65 12.16 10.57
N ILE A 152 -22.26 11.05 11.20
CA ILE A 152 -22.58 9.69 10.72
C ILE A 152 -24.10 9.46 10.77
N GLY A 153 -24.73 9.74 11.92
CA GLY A 153 -26.16 9.54 12.13
C GLY A 153 -27.01 10.37 11.16
N ALA A 154 -26.70 11.65 11.00
CA ALA A 154 -27.41 12.54 10.08
C ALA A 154 -27.21 12.12 8.61
N SER A 155 -25.99 11.75 8.21
CA SER A 155 -25.73 11.28 6.84
C SER A 155 -26.49 10.00 6.53
N MET A 156 -26.54 9.06 7.47
CA MET A 156 -27.27 7.81 7.32
C MET A 156 -28.79 8.02 7.29
N ALA A 157 -29.32 8.83 8.21
CA ALA A 157 -30.73 9.16 8.27
C ALA A 157 -31.19 9.87 6.98
N LEU A 158 -30.39 10.80 6.46
CA LEU A 158 -30.65 11.48 5.19
C LEU A 158 -30.65 10.48 4.03
N ALA A 159 -29.64 9.61 3.94
CA ALA A 159 -29.52 8.63 2.87
C ALA A 159 -30.68 7.63 2.88
N ILE A 160 -31.02 7.06 4.04
CA ILE A 160 -32.14 6.13 4.20
C ILE A 160 -33.47 6.85 3.95
N GLY A 161 -33.66 8.05 4.50
CA GLY A 161 -34.89 8.82 4.35
C GLY A 161 -35.18 9.17 2.88
N VAL A 162 -34.19 9.71 2.17
CA VAL A 162 -34.33 10.05 0.74
C VAL A 162 -34.49 8.78 -0.11
N ALA A 163 -33.75 7.71 0.19
CA ALA A 163 -33.88 6.45 -0.54
C ALA A 163 -35.24 5.79 -0.32
N ALA A 164 -35.76 5.78 0.91
CA ALA A 164 -37.07 5.24 1.24
C ALA A 164 -38.19 6.07 0.60
N TRP A 165 -38.12 7.40 0.72
CA TRP A 165 -39.05 8.33 0.06
C TRP A 165 -39.05 8.14 -1.45
N GLY A 166 -37.86 8.17 -2.07
CA GLY A 166 -37.68 7.98 -3.51
C GLY A 166 -38.17 6.62 -3.99
N ASN A 167 -37.96 5.57 -3.19
CA ASN A 167 -38.45 4.24 -3.49
C ASN A 167 -39.99 4.16 -3.42
N TYR A 168 -40.60 4.70 -2.37
CA TYR A 168 -42.05 4.64 -2.15
C TYR A 168 -42.85 5.50 -3.15
N PHE A 169 -42.44 6.75 -3.38
CA PHE A 169 -43.21 7.69 -4.20
C PHE A 169 -42.86 7.65 -5.70
N TYR A 170 -41.60 7.35 -6.04
CA TYR A 170 -41.11 7.45 -7.43
C TYR A 170 -40.58 6.12 -7.99
N GLY A 171 -40.63 5.03 -7.22
CA GLY A 171 -40.13 3.72 -7.66
C GLY A 171 -38.62 3.65 -7.89
N TRP A 172 -37.84 4.56 -7.29
CA TRP A 172 -36.38 4.54 -7.40
C TRP A 172 -35.78 3.30 -6.71
N VAL A 173 -34.61 2.84 -7.17
CA VAL A 173 -33.93 1.71 -6.53
C VAL A 173 -33.26 2.18 -5.24
N PHE A 174 -33.74 1.66 -4.11
CA PHE A 174 -33.28 2.02 -2.77
C PHE A 174 -31.75 1.97 -2.61
N SER A 175 -31.13 0.84 -2.99
CA SER A 175 -29.68 0.61 -2.87
C SER A 175 -28.85 1.72 -3.53
N SER A 176 -29.10 2.00 -4.81
CA SER A 176 -28.32 3.00 -5.54
C SER A 176 -28.58 4.41 -5.02
N THR A 177 -29.85 4.75 -4.71
CA THR A 177 -30.20 6.07 -4.19
C THR A 177 -29.54 6.32 -2.83
N ALA A 178 -29.58 5.34 -1.94
CA ALA A 178 -28.93 5.43 -0.63
C ALA A 178 -27.43 5.70 -0.78
N VAL A 179 -26.73 4.95 -1.63
CA VAL A 179 -25.29 5.14 -1.88
C VAL A 179 -24.99 6.53 -2.49
N TYR A 180 -25.79 6.98 -3.45
CA TYR A 180 -25.61 8.29 -4.09
C TYR A 180 -25.81 9.46 -3.13
N ILE A 181 -26.71 9.34 -2.15
CA ILE A 181 -26.94 10.38 -1.14
C ILE A 181 -25.92 10.28 -0.01
N LEU A 182 -25.60 9.05 0.43
CA LEU A 182 -24.67 8.79 1.53
C LEU A 182 -23.26 9.30 1.22
N THR A 183 -22.80 9.17 -0.02
CA THR A 183 -21.45 9.57 -0.43
C THR A 183 -21.15 11.07 -0.21
N PRO A 184 -21.90 12.01 -0.80
CA PRO A 184 -21.68 13.44 -0.55
C PRO A 184 -22.03 13.81 0.90
N ALA A 185 -23.03 13.17 1.52
CA ALA A 185 -23.41 13.46 2.90
C ALA A 185 -22.27 13.13 3.89
N LEU A 186 -21.66 11.94 3.79
CA LEU A 186 -20.51 11.57 4.63
C LEU A 186 -19.26 12.38 4.31
N THR A 187 -19.05 12.74 3.04
CA THR A 187 -17.92 13.60 2.66
C THR A 187 -18.07 14.97 3.32
N ALA A 188 -19.26 15.57 3.25
CA ALA A 188 -19.59 16.80 3.96
C ALA A 188 -19.49 16.61 5.49
N GLY A 189 -19.93 15.46 6.01
CA GLY A 189 -19.81 15.08 7.41
C GLY A 189 -18.36 15.03 7.90
N LEU A 190 -17.44 14.48 7.11
CA LEU A 190 -16.00 14.49 7.42
C LEU A 190 -15.43 15.91 7.40
N VAL A 191 -15.78 16.73 6.41
CA VAL A 191 -15.32 18.13 6.35
C VAL A 191 -15.84 18.94 7.54
N LEU A 192 -17.13 18.80 7.87
CA LEU A 192 -17.76 19.43 9.02
C LEU A 192 -17.12 18.97 10.32
N ALA A 193 -16.84 17.67 10.44
CA ALA A 193 -16.09 17.16 11.55
C ALA A 193 -14.76 17.91 11.61
N LEU A 194 -13.90 17.83 10.59
CA LEU A 194 -12.57 18.47 10.59
C LEU A 194 -12.58 19.98 10.91
N ALA A 195 -13.66 20.70 10.65
CA ALA A 195 -13.80 22.13 10.95
C ALA A 195 -14.33 22.44 12.36
N LEU A 196 -14.88 21.47 13.10
CA LEU A 196 -15.50 21.67 14.41
C LEU A 196 -14.69 21.01 15.53
N ASP A 197 -14.66 21.66 16.69
CA ASP A 197 -14.05 21.11 17.90
C ASP A 197 -14.80 19.88 18.45
N ARG A 198 -14.08 19.01 19.18
CA ARG A 198 -14.62 17.80 19.84
C ARG A 198 -15.56 18.15 21.00
N ASN A 199 -15.22 19.19 21.77
CA ASN A 199 -15.81 19.44 23.09
C ASN A 199 -16.66 20.73 23.15
N ALA A 200 -16.34 21.74 22.34
CA ALA A 200 -17.12 22.97 22.28
C ALA A 200 -18.07 22.96 21.08
N ALA A 201 -19.37 22.78 21.35
CA ALA A 201 -20.42 22.86 20.33
C ALA A 201 -20.36 24.21 19.59
N GLY A 202 -19.79 24.20 18.38
CA GLY A 202 -19.82 25.33 17.45
C GLY A 202 -18.55 26.19 17.36
N GLN A 203 -17.45 25.86 18.03
CA GLN A 203 -16.17 26.54 17.75
C GLN A 203 -15.52 25.96 16.49
N ILE A 204 -15.20 26.85 15.54
CA ILE A 204 -14.56 26.49 14.28
C ILE A 204 -13.06 26.49 14.49
N ILE A 205 -12.42 25.34 14.24
CA ILE A 205 -10.97 25.17 14.31
C ILE A 205 -10.40 25.16 12.88
N PRO A 206 -9.19 25.69 12.64
CA PRO A 206 -8.51 25.49 11.37
C PRO A 206 -8.39 24.01 11.01
N ILE A 207 -8.87 23.64 9.82
CA ILE A 207 -8.87 22.24 9.33
C ILE A 207 -7.47 21.61 9.41
N THR A 208 -6.41 22.41 9.25
CA THR A 208 -5.02 21.97 9.30
C THR A 208 -4.61 21.37 10.64
N GLU A 209 -5.25 21.75 11.74
CA GLU A 209 -4.93 21.22 13.07
C GLU A 209 -5.57 19.84 13.31
N SER A 210 -6.76 19.61 12.74
CA SER A 210 -7.48 18.33 12.86
C SER A 210 -7.13 17.32 11.77
N PHE A 211 -6.56 17.79 10.65
CA PHE A 211 -6.27 16.95 9.50
C PHE A 211 -5.00 16.12 9.72
N LYS A 212 -5.14 14.80 9.60
CA LYS A 212 -4.05 13.82 9.69
C LYS A 212 -3.62 13.39 8.27
N PRO A 213 -2.61 14.06 7.67
CA PRO A 213 -2.23 13.83 6.28
C PRO A 213 -1.67 12.43 6.02
N GLN A 214 -0.83 11.87 6.90
CA GLN A 214 -0.22 10.57 6.65
C GLN A 214 -1.25 9.45 6.78
N VAL A 215 -2.16 9.55 7.75
CA VAL A 215 -3.28 8.60 7.91
C VAL A 215 -4.20 8.62 6.68
N THR A 216 -4.56 9.83 6.23
CA THR A 216 -5.42 10.00 5.05
C THR A 216 -4.75 9.47 3.80
N LEU A 217 -3.45 9.71 3.65
CA LEU A 217 -2.66 9.19 2.53
C LEU A 217 -2.60 7.66 2.56
N ALA A 218 -2.28 7.06 3.72
CA ALA A 218 -2.27 5.60 3.88
C ALA A 218 -3.63 4.97 3.58
N ALA A 219 -4.72 5.55 4.07
CA ALA A 219 -6.07 5.07 3.77
C ALA A 219 -6.41 5.23 2.28
N SER A 220 -6.05 6.36 1.66
CA SER A 220 -6.29 6.60 0.23
C SER A 220 -5.51 5.64 -0.68
N ALA A 221 -4.41 5.04 -0.22
CA ALA A 221 -3.69 4.03 -1.01
C ALA A 221 -4.55 2.78 -1.30
N LEU A 222 -5.53 2.45 -0.45
CA LEU A 222 -6.50 1.39 -0.72
C LEU A 222 -7.42 1.72 -1.91
N LEU A 223 -7.63 2.99 -2.25
CA LEU A 223 -8.34 3.38 -3.47
C LEU A 223 -7.56 2.99 -4.72
N LEU A 224 -6.22 2.93 -4.65
CA LEU A 224 -5.38 2.43 -5.75
C LEU A 224 -5.37 0.90 -5.83
N ALA A 225 -5.62 0.22 -4.70
CA ALA A 225 -5.76 -1.23 -4.65
C ALA A 225 -7.10 -1.73 -5.20
N ALA A 226 -8.18 -0.98 -4.97
CA ALA A 226 -9.54 -1.35 -5.39
C ALA A 226 -9.68 -1.68 -6.91
N PRO A 227 -9.12 -0.89 -7.84
CA PRO A 227 -9.08 -1.24 -9.27
C PRO A 227 -8.33 -2.54 -9.57
N VAL A 228 -7.22 -2.81 -8.86
CA VAL A 228 -6.46 -4.05 -9.02
C VAL A 228 -7.31 -5.25 -8.60
N LEU A 229 -7.98 -5.18 -7.45
CA LEU A 229 -8.89 -6.23 -6.98
C LEU A 229 -10.05 -6.46 -7.95
N ALA A 230 -10.63 -5.38 -8.51
CA ALA A 230 -11.66 -5.46 -9.53
C ALA A 230 -11.15 -6.12 -10.81
N ALA A 231 -9.89 -5.86 -11.22
CA ALA A 231 -9.28 -6.47 -12.39
C ALA A 231 -9.03 -7.98 -12.19
N ILE A 232 -8.52 -8.39 -11.02
CA ILE A 232 -8.36 -9.79 -10.63
C ILE A 232 -9.71 -10.50 -10.67
N ALA A 233 -10.71 -9.91 -10.02
CA ALA A 233 -12.06 -10.47 -9.95
C ALA A 233 -12.71 -10.57 -11.32
N LEU A 234 -12.53 -9.59 -12.20
CA LEU A 234 -13.06 -9.64 -13.56
C LEU A 234 -12.38 -10.71 -14.40
N ALA A 235 -11.05 -10.81 -14.35
CA ALA A 235 -10.31 -11.86 -15.06
C ALA A 235 -10.80 -13.24 -14.63
N ALA A 236 -10.98 -13.49 -13.34
CA ALA A 236 -11.53 -14.74 -12.82
C ALA A 236 -12.97 -15.02 -13.31
N SER A 237 -13.87 -14.03 -13.21
CA SER A 237 -15.26 -14.15 -13.66
C SER A 237 -15.43 -14.39 -15.17
N THR A 238 -14.39 -14.16 -15.99
CA THR A 238 -14.44 -14.52 -17.42
C THR A 238 -14.53 -16.02 -17.63
N ARG A 239 -14.15 -16.86 -16.65
CA ARG A 239 -14.09 -18.32 -16.78
C ARG A 239 -14.76 -19.08 -15.65
N LEU A 240 -14.74 -18.50 -14.46
CA LEU A 240 -15.20 -19.15 -13.24
C LEU A 240 -16.58 -18.64 -12.84
N GLY A 241 -17.38 -19.51 -12.22
CA GLY A 241 -18.63 -19.12 -11.57
C GLY A 241 -18.40 -18.42 -10.23
N GLN A 242 -19.48 -17.97 -9.59
CA GLN A 242 -19.44 -17.12 -8.39
C GLN A 242 -18.53 -17.62 -7.26
N VAL A 243 -18.71 -18.87 -6.84
CA VAL A 243 -17.99 -19.43 -5.69
C VAL A 243 -16.49 -19.51 -5.98
N MET A 244 -16.13 -20.03 -7.16
CA MET A 244 -14.73 -20.17 -7.57
C MET A 244 -14.04 -18.81 -7.76
N THR A 245 -14.76 -17.79 -8.27
CA THR A 245 -14.23 -16.42 -8.34
C THR A 245 -13.92 -15.88 -6.95
N ILE A 246 -14.81 -16.04 -5.97
CA ILE A 246 -14.57 -15.58 -4.59
C ILE A 246 -13.36 -16.29 -3.99
N THR A 247 -13.28 -17.63 -4.12
CA THR A 247 -12.16 -18.41 -3.61
C THR A 247 -10.84 -17.99 -4.26
N LEU A 248 -10.82 -17.77 -5.57
CA LEU A 248 -9.62 -17.31 -6.28
C LEU A 248 -9.22 -15.90 -5.84
N CYS A 249 -10.17 -14.95 -5.75
CA CYS A 249 -9.89 -13.61 -5.27
C CYS A 249 -9.34 -13.62 -3.84
N ALA A 250 -9.91 -14.42 -2.94
CA ALA A 250 -9.41 -14.59 -1.58
C ALA A 250 -8.00 -15.19 -1.57
N GLY A 251 -7.75 -16.22 -2.39
CA GLY A 251 -6.42 -16.83 -2.51
C GLY A 251 -5.37 -15.86 -3.04
N VAL A 252 -5.67 -15.11 -4.11
CA VAL A 252 -4.78 -14.08 -4.66
C VAL A 252 -4.57 -12.94 -3.67
N PHE A 253 -5.60 -12.56 -2.92
CA PHE A 253 -5.49 -11.55 -1.86
C PHE A 253 -4.53 -11.99 -0.76
N LEU A 254 -4.70 -13.20 -0.20
CA LEU A 254 -3.84 -13.75 0.84
C LEU A 254 -2.39 -13.94 0.34
N LEU A 255 -2.22 -14.52 -0.86
CA LEU A 255 -0.90 -14.66 -1.48
C LEU A 255 -0.26 -13.31 -1.78
N GLY A 256 -1.05 -12.30 -2.14
CA GLY A 256 -0.57 -10.96 -2.43
C GLY A 256 -0.09 -10.21 -1.18
N LEU A 257 -0.76 -10.39 -0.05
CA LEU A 257 -0.31 -9.86 1.25
C LEU A 257 0.93 -10.59 1.78
N LEU A 258 1.04 -11.91 1.55
CA LEU A 258 2.15 -12.73 2.01
C LEU A 258 3.26 -12.90 0.98
N SER A 259 3.21 -12.17 -0.14
CA SER A 259 4.12 -12.35 -1.28
C SER A 259 5.58 -12.10 -0.90
N ASN A 260 5.84 -11.09 -0.07
CA ASN A 260 7.17 -10.80 0.44
C ASN A 260 7.71 -11.91 1.35
N TYR A 261 6.86 -12.48 2.19
CA TYR A 261 7.25 -13.58 3.09
C TYR A 261 7.54 -14.87 2.33
N PHE A 262 6.69 -15.25 1.35
CA PHE A 262 6.86 -16.49 0.60
C PHE A 262 7.94 -16.40 -0.48
N PHE A 263 7.98 -15.29 -1.23
CA PHE A 263 8.86 -15.16 -2.40
C PHE A 263 9.95 -14.11 -2.21
N GLY A 264 9.59 -12.94 -1.66
CA GLY A 264 10.52 -11.80 -1.49
C GLY A 264 11.78 -12.16 -0.69
N ARG A 265 11.63 -12.77 0.48
CA ARG A 265 12.75 -13.17 1.35
C ARG A 265 13.72 -14.16 0.71
N HIS A 266 13.27 -14.90 -0.31
CA HIS A 266 14.09 -15.90 -1.00
C HIS A 266 14.68 -15.35 -2.30
N ALA A 267 14.18 -14.21 -2.80
CA ALA A 267 14.61 -13.62 -4.06
C ALA A 267 16.03 -13.04 -3.97
N TYR A 268 16.36 -12.44 -2.83
CA TYR A 268 17.67 -11.89 -2.53
C TYR A 268 18.24 -12.59 -1.30
N GLN A 269 19.46 -13.09 -1.43
CA GLN A 269 20.15 -13.81 -0.36
C GLN A 269 21.41 -13.03 0.00
N ASN A 270 21.33 -12.32 1.12
CA ASN A 270 22.47 -11.69 1.76
C ASN A 270 22.20 -11.57 3.27
N GLN A 271 23.25 -11.58 4.08
CA GLN A 271 23.12 -11.44 5.54
C GLN A 271 23.76 -10.12 5.97
N PRO A 272 23.00 -9.23 6.63
CA PRO A 272 23.57 -8.02 7.17
C PRO A 272 24.51 -8.37 8.34
N ILE A 273 25.64 -7.67 8.40
CA ILE A 273 26.68 -7.88 9.41
C ILE A 273 26.48 -6.94 10.60
N ALA A 274 26.06 -5.71 10.32
CA ALA A 274 25.77 -4.68 11.30
C ALA A 274 24.89 -3.58 10.68
N THR A 275 24.26 -2.78 11.53
CA THR A 275 23.50 -1.58 11.14
C THR A 275 24.32 -0.34 11.48
N ILE A 276 24.30 0.67 10.62
CA ILE A 276 24.97 1.96 10.84
C ILE A 276 24.08 2.82 11.74
N THR A 277 24.57 3.19 12.91
CA THR A 277 23.89 4.13 13.83
C THR A 277 24.21 5.57 13.46
N GLU A 278 25.47 5.84 13.11
CA GLU A 278 25.96 7.17 12.77
C GLU A 278 27.05 7.08 11.70
N ALA A 279 27.09 8.06 10.80
CA ALA A 279 28.05 8.13 9.71
C ALA A 279 28.56 9.56 9.56
N GLU A 280 29.86 9.77 9.76
CA GLU A 280 30.51 11.08 9.70
C GLU A 280 31.65 11.09 8.67
N PRO A 281 31.76 12.13 7.82
CA PRO A 281 32.93 12.30 6.95
C PRO A 281 34.17 12.68 7.77
N VAL A 282 35.29 11.97 7.55
CA VAL A 282 36.59 12.26 8.19
C VAL A 282 37.50 13.00 7.22
N THR A 283 37.57 12.56 5.98
CA THR A 283 38.36 13.19 4.93
C THR A 283 37.54 13.11 3.65
N ASP A 284 36.47 13.90 3.61
CA ASP A 284 35.59 14.10 2.47
C ASP A 284 35.15 15.57 2.53
N ARG A 285 35.48 16.34 1.49
CA ARG A 285 35.23 17.79 1.46
C ARG A 285 33.82 18.14 1.01
N ASP A 286 33.24 17.28 0.17
CA ASP A 286 31.95 17.51 -0.48
C ASP A 286 30.81 16.73 0.23
N GLY A 287 31.17 15.77 1.08
CA GLY A 287 30.25 14.98 1.89
C GLY A 287 29.42 13.98 1.08
N ASP A 288 29.87 13.64 -0.14
CA ASP A 288 29.13 12.77 -1.05
C ASP A 288 29.74 11.37 -1.21
N PHE A 289 30.89 11.11 -0.57
CA PHE A 289 31.64 9.85 -0.59
C PHE A 289 31.93 9.32 -2.01
N ARG A 290 32.18 10.21 -2.97
CA ARG A 290 32.41 9.81 -4.37
C ARG A 290 33.86 9.80 -4.78
N ASP A 291 34.69 10.62 -4.16
CA ASP A 291 36.05 10.82 -4.60
C ASP A 291 36.96 9.69 -4.11
N PRO A 292 37.93 9.25 -4.95
CA PRO A 292 38.92 8.28 -4.51
C PRO A 292 39.70 8.83 -3.31
N GLY A 293 39.69 8.11 -2.20
CA GLY A 293 40.36 8.53 -0.97
C GLY A 293 39.44 9.08 0.12
N ASP A 294 38.16 9.27 -0.18
CA ASP A 294 37.22 9.70 0.84
C ASP A 294 37.18 8.68 1.98
N THR A 295 37.27 9.19 3.21
CA THR A 295 37.15 8.35 4.41
C THR A 295 36.03 8.81 5.30
N TRP A 296 35.25 7.84 5.76
CA TRP A 296 34.11 8.05 6.63
C TRP A 296 34.26 7.19 7.89
N ARG A 297 33.78 7.72 9.00
CA ARG A 297 33.69 7.02 10.28
C ARG A 297 32.25 6.55 10.45
N LEU A 298 32.09 5.24 10.62
CA LEU A 298 30.81 4.60 10.90
C LEU A 298 30.79 4.12 12.34
N THR A 299 29.70 4.40 13.04
CA THR A 299 29.37 3.83 14.35
C THR A 299 28.33 2.75 14.15
N LEU A 300 28.59 1.54 14.63
CA LEU A 300 27.73 0.37 14.41
C LEU A 300 26.84 0.05 15.62
N ASP A 301 25.66 -0.48 15.35
CA ASP A 301 24.72 -1.01 16.35
C ASP A 301 25.12 -2.44 16.75
N GLY A 302 26.07 -2.55 17.68
CA GLY A 302 26.54 -3.83 18.22
C GLY A 302 27.76 -4.46 17.50
N PRO A 303 28.21 -5.64 17.97
CA PRO A 303 29.29 -6.39 17.35
C PRO A 303 28.92 -6.91 15.97
N THR A 304 29.89 -6.84 15.05
CA THR A 304 29.74 -7.37 13.71
C THR A 304 29.57 -8.90 13.75
N ALA A 305 28.61 -9.43 13.01
CA ALA A 305 28.37 -10.89 12.93
C ALA A 305 29.59 -11.68 12.41
N ILE A 306 30.53 -10.99 11.75
CA ILE A 306 31.80 -11.53 11.23
C ILE A 306 32.93 -10.63 11.76
N LEU A 307 34.09 -11.22 12.05
CA LEU A 307 35.29 -10.46 12.43
C LEU A 307 35.83 -9.73 11.18
N LEU A 308 35.79 -8.40 11.18
CA LEU A 308 36.33 -7.57 10.11
C LEU A 308 37.80 -7.25 10.35
N SER A 309 38.61 -7.38 9.32
CA SER A 309 40.03 -7.03 9.29
C SER A 309 40.28 -5.81 8.39
N PRO A 310 41.32 -4.99 8.64
CA PRO A 310 41.74 -3.96 7.70
C PRO A 310 42.00 -4.55 6.31
N GLY A 311 41.40 -3.96 5.27
CA GLY A 311 41.43 -4.44 3.89
C GLY A 311 40.20 -5.25 3.46
N ASP A 312 39.35 -5.67 4.40
CA ASP A 312 38.11 -6.33 4.07
C ASP A 312 37.16 -5.41 3.31
N ARG A 313 36.40 -5.99 2.40
CA ARG A 313 35.44 -5.25 1.58
C ARG A 313 34.13 -5.12 2.31
N LEU A 314 33.54 -3.95 2.14
CA LEU A 314 32.22 -3.66 2.65
C LEU A 314 31.31 -3.22 1.53
N TYR A 315 30.07 -3.64 1.68
CA TYR A 315 28.95 -3.13 0.93
C TYR A 315 27.99 -2.52 1.94
N TYR A 316 27.35 -1.42 1.57
CA TYR A 316 26.29 -0.84 2.36
C TYR A 316 25.04 -0.67 1.51
N GLY A 317 23.87 -0.77 2.14
CA GLY A 317 22.59 -0.67 1.45
C GLY A 317 21.45 -0.28 2.37
N PRO A 318 20.35 0.24 1.81
CA PRO A 318 19.19 0.68 2.59
C PRO A 318 18.28 -0.47 3.05
N THR A 319 18.45 -1.68 2.54
CA THR A 319 17.58 -2.82 2.87
C THR A 319 18.36 -3.98 3.48
N PRO A 320 17.74 -4.72 4.41
CA PRO A 320 18.38 -5.86 5.08
C PRO A 320 18.61 -7.05 4.13
N ASP A 321 17.84 -7.17 3.05
CA ASP A 321 18.00 -8.22 2.04
C ASP A 321 19.18 -7.98 1.07
N GLY A 322 19.89 -6.85 1.22
CA GLY A 322 21.01 -6.47 0.36
C GLY A 322 20.58 -6.01 -1.04
N LEU A 323 19.43 -5.34 -1.17
CA LEU A 323 19.03 -4.73 -2.44
C LEU A 323 19.74 -3.38 -2.60
N ALA A 324 20.22 -3.08 -3.82
CA ALA A 324 20.89 -1.81 -4.14
C ALA A 324 22.15 -1.54 -3.29
N LEU A 325 23.01 -2.55 -3.16
CA LEU A 325 24.30 -2.42 -2.50
C LEU A 325 25.26 -1.48 -3.25
N ILE A 326 26.06 -0.77 -2.48
CA ILE A 326 27.18 0.05 -2.93
C ILE A 326 28.43 -0.48 -2.23
N PRO A 327 29.53 -0.78 -2.95
CA PRO A 327 29.76 -0.65 -4.40
C PRO A 327 29.16 -1.79 -5.24
N PRO A 328 28.95 -1.62 -6.56
CA PRO A 328 28.25 -2.60 -7.40
C PRO A 328 29.12 -3.73 -7.96
N THR A 329 30.44 -3.73 -7.75
CA THR A 329 31.37 -4.67 -8.41
C THR A 329 32.21 -5.49 -7.45
N GLN A 330 32.44 -6.76 -7.81
CA GLN A 330 33.05 -7.81 -6.98
C GLN A 330 34.60 -7.89 -7.04
N ALA A 331 35.30 -6.97 -7.72
CA ALA A 331 36.74 -7.15 -7.95
C ALA A 331 37.57 -7.02 -6.65
N SER A 332 38.63 -7.82 -6.50
CA SER A 332 39.57 -7.70 -5.39
C SER A 332 40.26 -6.37 -5.35
N PHE A 333 40.27 -5.74 -4.16
CA PHE A 333 41.27 -4.72 -3.89
C PHE A 333 42.61 -5.43 -3.70
N GLU A 334 43.42 -5.41 -4.74
CA GLU A 334 44.84 -5.74 -4.67
C GLU A 334 45.61 -4.41 -4.55
N GLY A 335 46.30 -4.22 -3.43
CA GLY A 335 47.05 -3.02 -3.11
C GLY A 335 47.39 -2.92 -1.63
N ASP A 336 48.48 -2.22 -1.31
CA ASP A 336 48.83 -1.85 0.06
C ASP A 336 47.92 -0.70 0.53
N LEU A 337 47.37 -0.80 1.74
CA LEU A 337 46.46 0.19 2.32
C LEU A 337 47.18 1.47 2.75
N ASP A 338 48.47 1.35 3.06
CA ASP A 338 49.29 2.45 3.58
C ASP A 338 49.86 3.36 2.48
N ASP A 339 49.88 2.90 1.22
CA ASP A 339 50.33 3.69 0.06
C ASP A 339 49.15 4.38 -0.64
N PRO A 340 49.04 5.73 -0.59
CA PRO A 340 47.98 6.48 -1.27
C PRO A 340 47.91 6.25 -2.78
N ALA A 341 49.03 5.86 -3.41
CA ALA A 341 49.05 5.62 -4.85
C ALA A 341 48.24 4.38 -5.27
N THR A 342 47.96 3.45 -4.35
CA THR A 342 47.20 2.23 -4.66
C THR A 342 45.69 2.48 -4.70
N TRP A 343 45.14 3.31 -3.81
CA TRP A 343 43.70 3.52 -3.66
C TRP A 343 43.17 4.85 -4.20
N ALA A 344 44.02 5.89 -4.35
CA ALA A 344 43.59 7.21 -4.85
C ALA A 344 43.42 7.28 -6.38
N ARG A 345 43.83 6.25 -7.13
CA ARG A 345 43.64 6.20 -8.58
C ARG A 345 42.22 5.73 -8.91
N PRO A 346 41.49 6.40 -9.81
CA PRO A 346 40.21 5.89 -10.32
C PRO A 346 40.39 4.48 -10.90
N ARG A 347 39.61 3.51 -10.40
CA ARG A 347 39.65 2.12 -10.85
C ARG A 347 38.35 1.78 -11.59
N PRO A 348 38.39 0.85 -12.56
CA PRO A 348 37.18 0.37 -13.23
C PRO A 348 36.22 -0.38 -12.28
N SER A 349 36.74 -0.93 -11.18
CA SER A 349 35.98 -1.60 -10.12
C SER A 349 36.18 -0.88 -8.78
N PRO A 350 35.27 0.04 -8.42
CA PRO A 350 35.38 0.76 -7.15
C PRO A 350 35.06 -0.16 -5.97
N ASN A 351 35.76 0.03 -4.86
CA ASN A 351 35.62 -0.77 -3.64
C ASN A 351 35.50 0.13 -2.42
N VAL A 352 34.67 -0.26 -1.46
CA VAL A 352 34.67 0.30 -0.10
C VAL A 352 35.37 -0.69 0.79
N ILE A 353 36.42 -0.23 1.47
CA ILE A 353 37.31 -1.10 2.25
C ILE A 353 37.40 -0.62 3.70
N VAL A 354 37.54 -1.57 4.62
CA VAL A 354 37.83 -1.30 6.03
C VAL A 354 39.25 -0.78 6.14
N ARG A 355 39.43 0.46 6.58
CA ARG A 355 40.77 1.03 6.82
C ARG A 355 41.25 0.71 8.24
N GLN A 356 40.38 0.89 9.22
CA GLN A 356 40.71 0.67 10.63
C GLN A 356 39.46 0.27 11.40
N VAL A 357 39.61 -0.75 12.24
CA VAL A 357 38.60 -1.14 13.23
C VAL A 357 39.09 -0.62 14.57
N GLU A 358 38.39 0.38 15.12
CA GLU A 358 38.69 0.94 16.44
C GLU A 358 37.80 0.21 17.46
N PRO A 359 38.35 -0.61 18.37
CA PRO A 359 37.57 -1.16 19.46
C PRO A 359 37.23 -0.03 20.45
N VAL A 360 35.94 0.21 20.68
CA VAL A 360 35.46 1.13 21.73
C VAL A 360 34.76 0.28 22.80
N GLU A 361 34.92 0.67 24.07
CA GLU A 361 34.39 -0.03 25.25
C GLU A 361 32.87 -0.27 25.15
N GLU A 362 32.45 -1.48 25.53
CA GLU A 362 31.07 -1.96 25.77
C GLU A 362 30.06 -1.88 24.60
N ASP A 363 30.28 -2.66 23.53
CA ASP A 363 29.34 -2.97 22.42
C ASP A 363 29.23 -1.98 21.24
N ILE A 364 30.01 -0.91 21.19
CA ILE A 364 30.01 0.02 20.04
C ILE A 364 31.28 -0.16 19.20
N HIS A 365 31.15 -0.77 18.01
CA HIS A 365 32.27 -0.87 17.07
C HIS A 365 32.33 0.37 16.17
N ARG A 366 33.47 1.08 16.18
CA ARG A 366 33.73 2.17 15.22
C ARG A 366 34.58 1.65 14.08
N LEU A 367 34.14 1.93 12.87
CA LEU A 367 34.79 1.47 11.66
C LEU A 367 35.11 2.65 10.74
N ARG A 368 36.36 2.77 10.33
CA ARG A 368 36.74 3.73 9.28
C ARG A 368 36.70 3.03 7.93
N ILE A 369 35.82 3.50 7.05
CA ILE A 369 35.75 3.06 5.67
C ILE A 369 36.56 3.99 4.77
N LEU A 370 37.09 3.43 3.68
CA LEU A 370 37.84 4.16 2.65
C LEU A 370 37.23 3.84 1.27
N ASN A 371 36.98 4.89 0.49
CA ASN A 371 36.60 4.78 -0.92
C ASN A 371 37.85 4.53 -1.77
N ALA A 372 38.06 3.28 -2.17
CA ALA A 372 39.13 2.89 -3.08
C ALA A 372 38.63 2.91 -4.54
N GLY A 373 39.17 3.82 -5.35
CA GLY A 373 38.91 3.85 -6.79
C GLY A 373 37.73 4.70 -7.26
N GLY A 374 37.06 5.45 -6.37
CA GLY A 374 36.03 6.43 -6.73
C GLY A 374 34.65 5.80 -6.93
N VAL A 375 34.08 5.26 -5.86
CA VAL A 375 32.72 4.70 -5.84
C VAL A 375 31.74 5.77 -6.29
N ARG A 376 31.05 5.54 -7.40
CA ARG A 376 29.90 6.36 -7.81
C ARG A 376 28.70 6.03 -6.93
N ALA A 377 28.79 6.44 -5.66
CA ALA A 377 27.70 6.31 -4.72
C ALA A 377 26.59 7.29 -5.12
N GLU A 378 25.41 6.77 -5.46
CA GLU A 378 24.22 7.63 -5.61
C GLU A 378 23.84 8.26 -4.26
N ARG A 379 24.26 7.64 -3.15
CA ARG A 379 23.97 8.07 -1.77
C ARG A 379 25.17 7.80 -0.87
N PRO A 380 25.59 8.76 -0.03
CA PRO A 380 26.62 8.52 0.98
C PRO A 380 26.12 7.51 2.05
N PRO A 381 27.05 6.92 2.81
CA PRO A 381 26.71 6.13 3.99
C PRO A 381 25.88 6.97 4.97
N ALA A 382 24.78 6.42 5.47
CA ALA A 382 23.88 7.14 6.37
C ALA A 382 23.36 6.23 7.50
N ALA A 383 22.90 6.84 8.58
CA ALA A 383 22.25 6.14 9.68
C ALA A 383 21.05 5.30 9.19
N GLY A 384 20.88 4.12 9.76
CA GLY A 384 19.83 3.15 9.42
C GLY A 384 20.14 2.25 8.23
N GLN A 385 21.32 2.37 7.60
CA GLN A 385 21.75 1.48 6.52
C GLN A 385 22.40 0.21 7.07
N PHE A 386 22.33 -0.87 6.30
CA PHE A 386 22.89 -2.18 6.64
C PHE A 386 24.24 -2.38 5.95
N LEU A 387 25.19 -2.95 6.69
CA LEU A 387 26.49 -3.38 6.18
C LEU A 387 26.50 -4.85 5.79
N PHE A 388 27.21 -5.18 4.71
CA PHE A 388 27.36 -6.54 4.18
C PHE A 388 28.83 -6.76 3.77
N ALA A 389 29.34 -7.99 3.92
CA ALA A 389 30.69 -8.36 3.41
C ALA A 389 30.62 -9.05 2.04
N THR A 390 29.44 -9.54 1.66
CA THR A 390 29.23 -10.31 0.43
C THR A 390 28.25 -9.63 -0.50
N GLU A 391 28.38 -9.91 -1.80
CA GLU A 391 27.40 -9.50 -2.79
C GLU A 391 26.09 -10.29 -2.64
N THR A 392 24.98 -9.63 -2.91
CA THR A 392 23.65 -10.23 -2.86
C THR A 392 23.45 -11.22 -3.99
N ARG A 393 23.20 -12.49 -3.63
CA ARG A 393 22.86 -13.52 -4.62
C ARG A 393 21.38 -13.43 -4.98
N VAL A 394 21.08 -13.45 -6.28
CA VAL A 394 19.71 -13.39 -6.79
C VAL A 394 19.22 -14.78 -7.17
N ASN A 395 18.15 -15.23 -6.52
CA ASN A 395 17.44 -16.44 -6.92
C ASN A 395 16.41 -16.10 -8.00
N TRP A 396 16.77 -16.34 -9.27
CA TRP A 396 15.95 -15.99 -10.43
C TRP A 396 14.54 -16.61 -10.42
N PRO A 397 14.33 -17.91 -10.13
CA PRO A 397 13.01 -18.49 -9.96
C PRO A 397 12.13 -17.78 -8.91
N ALA A 398 12.68 -17.52 -7.72
CA ALA A 398 11.95 -16.85 -6.65
C ALA A 398 11.60 -15.39 -7.03
N ARG A 399 12.53 -14.69 -7.67
CA ARG A 399 12.31 -13.34 -8.19
C ARG A 399 11.24 -13.31 -9.29
N ALA A 400 11.23 -14.29 -10.19
CA ALA A 400 10.20 -14.41 -11.22
C ALA A 400 8.82 -14.65 -10.59
N ALA A 401 8.71 -15.57 -9.64
CA ALA A 401 7.46 -15.82 -8.90
C ALA A 401 6.98 -14.55 -8.17
N TRP A 402 7.89 -13.86 -7.48
CA TRP A 402 7.60 -12.60 -6.78
C TRP A 402 7.10 -11.50 -7.72
N SER A 403 7.60 -11.45 -8.96
CA SER A 403 7.17 -10.46 -9.96
C SER A 403 5.81 -10.73 -10.59
N VAL A 404 5.34 -11.99 -10.61
CA VAL A 404 4.06 -12.38 -11.20
C VAL A 404 2.90 -12.19 -10.21
N VAL A 405 3.14 -12.45 -8.93
CA VAL A 405 2.11 -12.34 -7.89
C VAL A 405 1.85 -10.86 -7.58
N PRO A 406 0.59 -10.38 -7.67
CA PRO A 406 0.22 -9.03 -7.22
C PRO A 406 0.64 -8.79 -5.77
N ASN A 407 1.72 -8.05 -5.54
CA ASN A 407 2.10 -7.66 -4.19
C ASN A 407 1.14 -6.56 -3.71
N LEU A 408 0.23 -6.95 -2.81
CA LEU A 408 -0.78 -6.04 -2.24
C LEU A 408 -0.24 -5.28 -1.02
N GLN A 409 0.90 -5.70 -0.47
CA GLN A 409 1.55 -5.04 0.67
C GLN A 409 2.00 -3.61 0.32
N PHE A 410 2.25 -3.29 -0.96
CA PHE A 410 2.57 -1.92 -1.37
C PHE A 410 1.41 -0.92 -1.19
N PHE A 411 0.17 -1.40 -1.06
CA PHE A 411 -0.97 -0.57 -0.72
C PHE A 411 -1.22 -0.50 0.80
N TRP A 412 -0.52 -1.31 1.58
CA TRP A 412 -0.63 -1.41 3.04
C TRP A 412 0.42 -0.50 3.71
N LEU A 413 0.06 0.76 3.94
CA LEU A 413 0.97 1.77 4.46
C LEU A 413 0.90 1.98 5.97
N VAL A 414 0.34 1.01 6.71
CA VAL A 414 0.14 1.12 8.16
C VAL A 414 1.47 1.25 8.90
N ASP A 415 2.45 0.42 8.56
CA ASP A 415 3.76 0.41 9.22
C ASP A 415 4.48 1.74 9.13
N ALA A 416 4.38 2.42 7.97
CA ALA A 416 4.97 3.74 7.80
C ALA A 416 4.35 4.77 8.76
N VAL A 417 3.02 4.76 8.88
CA VAL A 417 2.29 5.68 9.77
C VAL A 417 2.55 5.35 11.25
N THR A 418 2.56 4.07 11.63
CA THR A 418 2.72 3.66 13.04
C THR A 418 4.14 3.83 13.57
N GLN A 419 5.14 3.79 12.68
CA GLN A 419 6.56 4.02 12.97
C GLN A 419 7.01 5.48 12.76
N ALA A 420 6.07 6.40 12.51
CA ALA A 420 6.36 7.83 12.29
C ALA A 420 7.27 8.11 11.07
N HIS A 421 7.29 7.21 10.09
CA HIS A 421 7.97 7.44 8.82
C HIS A 421 7.08 8.22 7.87
N SER A 422 7.58 9.35 7.37
CA SER A 422 6.84 10.13 6.36
C SER A 422 6.70 9.33 5.06
N ILE A 423 5.50 9.30 4.49
CA ILE A 423 5.24 8.65 3.21
C ILE A 423 5.58 9.65 2.08
N PRO A 424 6.65 9.43 1.30
CA PRO A 424 7.05 10.40 0.28
C PRO A 424 6.07 10.36 -0.90
N ALA A 425 5.77 11.53 -1.48
CA ALA A 425 4.88 11.62 -2.65
C ALA A 425 5.35 10.77 -3.85
N ARG A 426 6.67 10.61 -4.00
CA ARG A 426 7.27 9.72 -5.01
C ARG A 426 6.82 8.26 -4.82
N TYR A 427 6.69 7.78 -3.59
CA TYR A 427 6.22 6.42 -3.31
C TYR A 427 4.77 6.25 -3.77
N VAL A 428 3.89 7.21 -3.46
CA VAL A 428 2.48 7.19 -3.92
C VAL A 428 2.40 7.15 -5.44
N GLY A 429 3.21 7.95 -6.14
CA GLY A 429 3.29 7.93 -7.60
C GLY A 429 3.73 6.59 -8.16
N LEU A 430 4.71 5.93 -7.52
CA LEU A 430 5.17 4.58 -7.90
C LEU A 430 4.09 3.52 -7.65
N VAL A 431 3.37 3.59 -6.52
CA VAL A 431 2.24 2.70 -6.22
C VAL A 431 1.09 2.89 -7.20
N ALA A 432 0.79 4.13 -7.60
CA ALA A 432 -0.21 4.42 -8.62
C ALA A 432 0.19 3.86 -9.99
N LEU A 433 1.46 4.02 -10.40
CA LEU A 433 1.99 3.43 -11.63
C LEU A 433 1.93 1.91 -11.58
N TYR A 434 2.33 1.31 -10.46
CA TYR A 434 2.26 -0.12 -10.23
C TYR A 434 0.84 -0.66 -10.33
N SER A 435 -0.14 0.02 -9.72
CA SER A 435 -1.57 -0.28 -9.85
C SER A 435 -2.02 -0.23 -11.33
N ALA A 436 -1.67 0.83 -12.06
CA ALA A 436 -2.02 0.98 -13.46
C ALA A 436 -1.43 -0.13 -14.35
N VAL A 437 -0.17 -0.50 -14.15
CA VAL A 437 0.49 -1.59 -14.90
C VAL A 437 -0.18 -2.93 -14.61
N GLN A 438 -0.48 -3.23 -13.34
CA GLN A 438 -1.20 -4.44 -12.97
C GLN A 438 -2.60 -4.50 -13.57
N VAL A 439 -3.37 -3.41 -13.46
CA VAL A 439 -4.70 -3.30 -14.06
C VAL A 439 -4.63 -3.56 -15.56
N ALA A 440 -3.68 -2.94 -16.27
CA ALA A 440 -3.51 -3.14 -17.70
C ALA A 440 -3.22 -4.62 -18.04
N GLY A 441 -2.30 -5.26 -17.31
CA GLY A 441 -1.97 -6.68 -17.50
C GLY A 441 -3.15 -7.61 -17.22
N LEU A 442 -3.87 -7.40 -16.11
CA LEU A 442 -5.00 -8.23 -15.69
C LEU A 442 -6.24 -8.04 -16.59
N VAL A 443 -6.51 -6.82 -17.05
CA VAL A 443 -7.58 -6.55 -18.01
C VAL A 443 -7.23 -7.15 -19.38
N ALA A 444 -5.97 -7.05 -19.82
CA ALA A 444 -5.53 -7.74 -21.04
C ALA A 444 -5.70 -9.26 -20.91
N LEU A 445 -5.33 -9.85 -19.78
CA LEU A 445 -5.58 -11.26 -19.48
C LEU A 445 -7.09 -11.59 -19.52
N ALA A 446 -7.94 -10.76 -18.92
CA ALA A 446 -9.39 -10.93 -18.96
C ALA A 446 -9.92 -10.92 -20.40
N VAL A 447 -9.44 -10.01 -21.25
CA VAL A 447 -9.79 -9.96 -22.67
C VAL A 447 -9.37 -11.24 -23.40
N ILE A 448 -8.14 -11.71 -23.20
CA ILE A 448 -7.62 -12.95 -23.82
C ILE A 448 -8.45 -14.16 -23.37
N LEU A 449 -8.73 -14.27 -22.07
CA LEU A 449 -9.53 -15.35 -21.51
C LEU A 449 -10.95 -15.32 -22.07
N PHE A 450 -11.55 -14.14 -22.19
CA PHE A 450 -12.91 -13.99 -22.72
C PHE A 450 -12.99 -14.29 -24.22
N GLN A 451 -11.98 -13.93 -25.02
CA GLN A 451 -11.95 -14.21 -26.46
C GLN A 451 -12.05 -15.71 -26.76
N LYS A 452 -11.37 -16.54 -25.97
CA LYS A 452 -11.38 -17.99 -26.12
C LYS A 452 -12.61 -18.67 -25.48
N ARG A 453 -13.55 -17.93 -24.87
CA ARG A 453 -14.74 -18.52 -24.23
C ARG A 453 -15.87 -18.59 -25.24
N GLU A 454 -16.42 -19.78 -25.39
CA GLU A 454 -17.68 -19.96 -26.10
C GLU A 454 -18.78 -19.37 -25.21
N VAL A 455 -19.44 -18.34 -25.72
CA VAL A 455 -20.51 -17.61 -25.03
C VAL A 455 -21.89 -18.14 -25.42
N GLY A 456 -21.94 -19.27 -26.17
CA GLY A 456 -23.10 -19.86 -26.85
C GLY A 456 -23.83 -20.94 -26.05
#